data_AF-A0AAW5A5S2-F1
#
_entry.id   AF-A0AAW5A5S2-F1
#
_cell.length_a   1.000
_cell.length_b   1.000
_cell.length_c   1.000
_cell.angle_alpha   90.00
_cell.angle_beta   90.00
_cell.angle_gamma   90.00
#
_symmetry.space_group_name_H-M   'P 1'
#
loop_
_entity.id
_entity.type
_entity.pdbx_description
1 polymer ?
#
loop_
_entity_poly.entity_id
_entity_poly.type
_entity_poly.pdbx_seq_one_letter_code
_entity_poly.pdbx_strand_id
1 'polypeptide(L)'
;MHSTQLTIIIAIAVICLVALAYFFRRVALLAIDRAHQEGLTAGLKAQYSRIEALNLDLSRKSALLQSANIDATERNAELTERLTLLDAQLQQLRASPIIQADHELLVALAATLDLALQTWQPIKGTEPVVARAAVQKHGLAKLITRTSTLVNATTLINRDSLDTRLIEFLNTKGDLWGDLENSTLTFPHDANPGGYPHLRDALREAVEQEDLRLQREFSGEAAA
;
A
#
# COMPACT_ATOMS: atom_id res chain seq x y z
N MET A 1 0.17 -44.09 102.58
CA MET A 1 1.39 -43.58 101.91
C MET A 1 1.38 -43.73 100.38
N HIS A 2 0.32 -44.27 99.74
CA HIS A 2 0.25 -44.41 98.27
C HIS A 2 -0.22 -43.15 97.52
N SER A 3 -0.93 -42.22 98.19
CA SER A 3 -1.47 -41.00 97.56
C SER A 3 -0.39 -40.00 97.15
N THR A 4 0.72 -39.89 97.90
CA THR A 4 1.81 -38.95 97.63
C THR A 4 2.77 -39.40 96.52
N GLN A 5 2.90 -40.70 96.27
CA GLN A 5 3.70 -41.22 95.15
C GLN A 5 2.96 -41.05 93.82
N LEU A 6 1.64 -41.24 93.83
CA LEU A 6 0.81 -41.09 92.64
C LEU A 6 0.71 -39.63 92.17
N THR A 7 0.67 -38.66 93.10
CA THR A 7 0.73 -37.22 92.75
C THR A 7 2.07 -36.79 92.15
N ILE A 8 3.19 -37.34 92.62
CA ILE A 8 4.52 -37.03 92.06
C ILE A 8 4.64 -37.57 90.63
N ILE A 9 4.17 -38.79 90.37
CA ILE A 9 4.20 -39.39 89.04
C ILE A 9 3.34 -38.58 88.06
N ILE A 10 2.14 -38.17 88.48
CA ILE A 10 1.26 -37.31 87.66
C ILE A 10 1.93 -35.95 87.40
N ALA A 11 2.56 -35.34 88.39
CA ALA A 11 3.25 -34.06 88.22
C ALA A 11 4.40 -34.16 87.20
N ILE A 12 5.21 -35.22 87.27
CA ILE A 12 6.29 -35.47 86.31
C ILE A 12 5.73 -35.75 84.90
N ALA A 13 4.65 -36.53 84.80
CA ALA A 13 4.00 -36.83 83.53
C ALA A 13 3.43 -35.56 82.87
N VAL A 14 2.82 -34.67 83.65
CA VAL A 14 2.31 -33.38 83.17
C VAL A 14 3.45 -32.48 82.69
N ILE A 15 4.56 -32.40 83.43
CA ILE A 15 5.73 -31.63 83.03
C ILE A 15 6.35 -32.18 81.73
N CYS A 16 6.49 -33.50 81.60
CA CYS A 16 6.94 -34.13 80.36
C CYS A 16 6.01 -33.83 79.19
N LEU A 17 4.69 -33.88 79.40
CA LEU A 17 3.70 -33.61 78.36
C LEU A 17 3.76 -32.15 77.89
N VAL A 18 3.89 -31.19 78.82
CA VAL A 18 4.05 -29.77 78.49
C VAL A 18 5.36 -29.52 77.75
N ALA A 19 6.46 -30.12 78.18
CA ALA A 19 7.76 -30.00 77.51
C ALA A 19 7.72 -30.59 76.08
N LEU A 20 7.06 -31.74 75.91
CA LEU A 20 6.86 -32.38 74.61
C LEU A 20 6.01 -31.52 73.68
N ALA A 21 4.89 -30.97 74.17
CA ALA A 21 4.04 -30.06 73.41
C ALA A 21 4.78 -28.79 72.99
N TYR A 22 5.62 -28.23 73.87
CA TYR A 22 6.47 -27.09 73.54
C TYR A 22 7.50 -27.42 72.45
N PHE A 23 8.14 -28.59 72.54
CA PHE A 23 9.11 -29.03 71.55
C PHE A 23 8.45 -29.23 70.17
N PHE A 24 7.30 -29.90 70.12
CA PHE A 24 6.54 -30.06 68.87
C PHE A 24 6.14 -28.72 68.26
N ARG A 25 5.62 -27.78 69.07
CA ARG A 25 5.27 -26.44 68.58
C ARG A 25 6.47 -25.71 67.99
N ARG A 26 7.62 -25.77 68.67
CA ARG A 26 8.84 -25.10 68.21
C ARG A 26 9.36 -25.69 66.90
N VAL A 27 9.39 -27.02 66.78
CA VAL A 27 9.81 -27.70 65.54
C VAL A 27 8.81 -27.43 64.41
N ALA A 28 7.51 -27.43 64.68
CA ALA A 28 6.48 -27.13 63.69
C ALA A 28 6.61 -25.71 63.14
N LEU A 29 6.80 -24.70 63.99
CA LEU A 29 6.99 -23.32 63.56
C LEU A 29 8.27 -23.15 62.72
N LEU A 30 9.39 -23.75 63.15
CA LEU A 30 10.64 -23.72 62.39
C LEU A 30 10.51 -24.38 61.01
N ALA A 31 9.77 -25.49 60.93
CA ALA A 31 9.51 -26.16 59.66
C ALA A 31 8.64 -25.32 58.73
N ILE A 32 7.61 -24.66 59.26
CA ILE A 32 6.73 -23.75 58.50
C ILE A 32 7.52 -22.54 57.98
N ASP A 33 8.32 -21.89 58.82
CA ASP A 33 9.12 -20.72 58.42
C ASP A 33 10.14 -21.09 57.33
N ARG A 34 10.81 -22.24 57.47
CA ARG A 34 11.75 -22.73 56.46
C ARG A 34 11.04 -23.04 55.13
N ALA A 35 9.91 -23.76 55.19
CA ALA A 35 9.12 -24.05 53.99
C ALA A 35 8.60 -22.78 53.31
N HIS A 36 8.20 -21.77 54.08
CA HIS A 36 7.74 -20.49 53.55
C HIS A 36 8.88 -19.72 52.87
N GLN A 37 10.09 -19.70 53.45
CA GLN A 37 11.25 -19.06 52.83
C GLN A 37 11.72 -19.79 51.57
N GLU A 38 11.72 -21.13 51.57
CA GLU A 38 12.02 -21.93 50.39
C GLU A 38 10.98 -21.70 49.28
N GLY A 39 9.69 -21.60 49.63
CA GLY A 39 8.62 -21.27 48.70
C GLY A 39 8.75 -19.88 48.09
N LEU A 40 9.04 -18.86 48.90
CA LEU A 40 9.26 -17.49 48.42
C LEU A 40 10.47 -17.38 47.49
N THR A 41 11.59 -17.99 47.87
CA THR A 41 12.82 -17.95 47.06
C THR A 41 12.67 -18.72 45.76
N ALA A 42 12.00 -19.88 45.77
CA ALA A 42 11.66 -20.62 44.56
C ALA A 42 10.71 -19.83 43.64
N GLY A 43 9.68 -19.20 44.21
CA GLY A 43 8.73 -18.35 43.48
C GLY A 43 9.41 -17.15 42.82
N LEU A 44 10.25 -16.43 43.57
CA LEU A 44 11.03 -15.30 43.04
C LEU A 44 11.98 -15.75 41.94
N LYS A 45 12.73 -16.84 42.14
CA LYS A 45 13.65 -17.38 41.12
C LYS A 45 12.92 -17.75 39.83
N ALA A 46 11.75 -18.38 39.94
CA ALA A 46 10.92 -18.71 38.79
C ALA A 46 10.46 -17.44 38.05
N GLN A 47 9.99 -16.42 38.78
CA GLN A 47 9.59 -15.14 38.20
C GLN A 47 10.75 -14.42 37.50
N TYR A 48 11.93 -14.35 38.14
CA TYR A 48 13.12 -13.75 37.53
C TYR A 48 13.53 -14.47 36.24
N SER A 49 13.55 -15.81 36.24
CA SER A 49 13.87 -16.57 35.02
C SER A 49 12.88 -16.33 33.88
N ARG A 50 11.59 -16.14 34.21
CA ARG A 50 10.55 -15.82 33.23
C ARG A 50 10.71 -14.41 32.68
N ILE A 51 11.02 -13.43 33.53
CA ILE A 51 11.27 -12.06 33.10
C ILE A 51 12.51 -12.00 32.20
N GLU A 52 13.58 -12.71 32.55
CA GLU A 52 14.79 -12.79 31.74
C GLU A 52 14.52 -13.44 30.37
N ALA A 53 13.78 -14.55 30.34
CA ALA A 53 13.37 -15.19 29.09
C ALA A 53 12.50 -14.27 28.21
N LEU A 54 11.58 -13.53 28.82
CA LEU A 54 10.74 -12.54 28.12
C LEU A 54 11.57 -11.37 27.59
N ASN A 55 12.55 -10.88 28.35
CA ASN A 55 13.43 -9.81 27.92
C ASN A 55 14.32 -10.25 26.74
N LEU A 56 14.82 -11.49 26.77
CA LEU A 56 15.52 -12.10 25.65
C LEU A 56 14.63 -12.24 24.40
N ASP A 57 13.38 -12.63 24.56
CA ASP A 57 12.45 -12.69 23.42
C ASP A 57 12.11 -11.30 22.87
N LEU A 58 11.91 -10.31 23.75
CA LEU A 58 11.62 -8.93 23.36
C LEU A 58 12.78 -8.29 22.60
N SER A 59 14.03 -8.51 23.06
CA SER A 59 15.24 -8.05 22.38
C SER A 59 15.47 -8.75 21.04
N ARG A 60 15.15 -10.05 20.92
CA ARG A 60 15.18 -10.74 19.62
C ARG A 60 14.15 -10.17 18.65
N LYS A 61 12.92 -9.94 19.11
CA LYS A 61 11.86 -9.36 18.29
C LYS A 61 12.19 -7.94 17.86
N SER A 62 12.73 -7.11 18.75
CA SER A 62 13.13 -5.75 18.39
C SER A 62 14.27 -5.75 17.35
N ALA A 63 15.24 -6.66 17.48
CA ALA A 63 16.30 -6.82 16.47
C ALA A 63 15.76 -7.24 15.10
N LEU A 64 14.81 -8.19 15.04
CA LEU A 64 14.18 -8.62 13.80
C LEU A 64 13.34 -7.51 13.15
N LEU A 65 12.59 -6.73 13.95
CA LEU A 65 11.83 -5.60 13.44
C LEU A 65 12.77 -4.51 12.90
N GLN A 66 13.89 -4.28 13.57
CA GLN A 66 14.87 -3.30 13.12
C GLN A 66 15.51 -3.70 11.79
N SER A 67 15.88 -4.98 11.61
CA SER A 67 16.40 -5.45 10.31
C SER A 67 15.34 -5.37 9.21
N ALA A 68 14.10 -5.77 9.49
CA ALA A 68 13.01 -5.69 8.52
C ALA A 68 12.69 -4.25 8.10
N ASN A 69 12.77 -3.30 9.03
CA ASN A 69 12.57 -1.88 8.73
C ASN A 69 13.69 -1.33 7.83
N ILE A 70 14.95 -1.72 8.06
CA ILE A 70 16.07 -1.31 7.19
C ILE A 70 15.83 -1.82 5.77
N ASP A 71 15.53 -3.12 5.61
CA ASP A 71 15.24 -3.72 4.31
C ASP A 71 14.07 -3.02 3.59
N ALA A 72 13.01 -2.66 4.35
CA ALA A 72 11.86 -1.94 3.81
C ALA A 72 12.22 -0.52 3.35
N THR A 73 13.08 0.19 4.11
CA THR A 73 13.54 1.54 3.72
C THR A 73 14.37 1.51 2.44
N GLU A 74 15.24 0.50 2.27
CA GLU A 74 16.05 0.34 1.06
C GLU A 74 15.18 0.06 -0.16
N ARG A 75 14.22 -0.87 -0.05
CA ARG A 75 13.26 -1.15 -1.15
C ARG A 75 12.43 0.07 -1.52
N ASN A 76 11.97 0.82 -0.52
CA ASN A 76 11.21 2.04 -0.77
C ASN A 76 12.07 3.10 -1.49
N ALA A 77 13.33 3.27 -1.09
CA ALA A 77 14.26 4.16 -1.77
C ALA A 77 14.45 3.77 -3.24
N GLU A 78 14.68 2.48 -3.52
CA GLU A 78 14.81 1.98 -4.90
C GLU A 78 13.54 2.21 -5.72
N LEU A 79 12.36 1.93 -5.14
CA LEU A 79 11.09 2.19 -5.81
C LEU A 79 10.88 3.68 -6.10
N THR A 80 11.21 4.56 -5.16
CA THR A 80 11.09 6.00 -5.38
C THR A 80 12.02 6.50 -6.48
N GLU A 81 13.24 5.98 -6.58
CA GLU A 81 14.16 6.32 -7.67
C GLU A 81 13.63 5.85 -9.03
N ARG A 82 13.08 4.63 -9.10
CA ARG A 82 12.45 4.13 -10.32
C ARG A 82 11.25 5.00 -10.74
N LEU A 83 10.43 5.43 -9.78
CA LEU A 83 9.28 6.29 -10.05
C LEU A 83 9.69 7.67 -10.54
N THR A 84 10.73 8.28 -9.98
CA THR A 84 11.20 9.60 -10.43
C THR A 84 11.81 9.53 -11.83
N LEU A 85 12.54 8.46 -12.16
CA LEU A 85 13.03 8.23 -13.52
C LEU A 85 11.89 8.07 -14.51
N LEU A 86 10.85 7.32 -14.14
CA LEU A 86 9.68 7.12 -15.00
C LEU A 86 8.91 8.43 -15.19
N ASP A 87 8.73 9.22 -14.13
CA ASP A 87 8.07 10.52 -14.22
C ASP A 87 8.87 11.51 -15.08
N ALA A 88 10.20 11.51 -14.97
CA ALA A 88 11.06 12.33 -15.85
C ALA A 88 10.92 11.93 -17.33
N GLN A 89 10.83 10.63 -17.63
CA GLN A 89 10.57 10.15 -19.00
C GLN A 89 9.18 10.55 -19.50
N LEU A 90 8.16 10.45 -18.65
CA LEU A 90 6.80 10.89 -18.98
C LEU A 90 6.73 12.40 -19.19
N GLN A 91 7.42 13.20 -18.37
CA GLN A 91 7.51 14.63 -18.55
C GLN A 91 8.21 14.99 -19.86
N GLN A 92 9.26 14.27 -20.25
CA GLN A 92 9.92 14.48 -21.54
C GLN A 92 9.00 14.16 -22.72
N LEU A 93 8.12 13.16 -22.60
CA LEU A 93 7.11 12.83 -23.60
C LEU A 93 5.95 13.84 -23.62
N ARG A 94 5.51 14.33 -22.44
CA ARG A 94 4.50 15.39 -22.30
C ARG A 94 4.99 16.75 -22.78
N ALA A 95 6.29 17.04 -22.63
CA ALA A 95 6.92 18.27 -23.09
C ALA A 95 7.12 18.32 -24.61
N SER A 96 6.67 17.31 -25.36
CA SER A 96 6.69 17.40 -26.80
C SER A 96 5.74 18.51 -27.26
N PRO A 97 6.25 19.54 -27.96
CA PRO A 97 5.48 20.72 -28.32
C PRO A 97 4.50 20.47 -29.47
N ILE A 98 4.41 19.23 -29.97
CA ILE A 98 3.61 18.89 -31.14
C ILE A 98 2.31 18.26 -30.66
N ILE A 99 1.25 19.06 -30.72
CA ILE A 99 -0.09 18.67 -30.33
C ILE A 99 -0.74 17.93 -31.52
N GLN A 100 -1.78 17.13 -31.26
CA GLN A 100 -2.54 16.46 -32.33
C GLN A 100 -3.02 17.46 -33.42
N ALA A 101 -3.38 18.68 -33.03
CA ALA A 101 -3.75 19.76 -33.96
C ALA A 101 -2.62 20.13 -34.95
N ASP A 102 -1.36 20.10 -34.51
CA ASP A 102 -0.21 20.37 -35.37
C ASP A 102 0.01 19.26 -36.40
N HIS A 103 -0.24 18.00 -36.00
CA HIS A 103 -0.19 16.86 -36.91
C HIS A 103 -1.29 16.97 -38.00
N GLU A 104 -2.51 17.32 -37.61
CA GLU A 104 -3.62 17.54 -38.54
C GLU A 104 -3.33 18.69 -39.53
N LEU A 105 -2.73 19.78 -39.05
CA LEU A 105 -2.28 20.89 -39.91
C LEU A 105 -1.20 20.45 -40.91
N LEU A 106 -0.24 19.63 -40.49
CA LEU A 106 0.79 19.11 -41.38
C LEU A 106 0.21 18.20 -42.47
N VAL A 107 -0.78 17.37 -42.13
CA VAL A 107 -1.49 16.52 -43.09
C VAL A 107 -2.28 17.38 -44.08
N ALA A 108 -2.98 18.41 -43.60
CA ALA A 108 -3.70 19.35 -44.46
C ALA A 108 -2.76 20.09 -45.42
N LEU A 109 -1.59 20.55 -44.95
CA LEU A 109 -0.57 21.19 -45.78
C LEU A 109 0.03 20.25 -46.83
N ALA A 110 0.21 18.97 -46.49
CA ALA A 110 0.66 17.99 -47.47
C ALA A 110 -0.39 17.77 -48.58
N ALA A 111 -1.69 17.76 -48.22
CA ALA A 111 -2.78 17.63 -49.18
C ALA A 111 -2.90 18.86 -50.10
N THR A 112 -2.74 20.07 -49.57
CA THR A 112 -2.76 21.31 -50.40
C THR A 112 -1.57 21.39 -51.35
N LEU A 113 -0.37 20.97 -50.90
CA LEU A 113 0.80 20.89 -51.78
C LEU A 113 0.65 19.82 -52.86
N ASP A 114 -0.03 18.70 -52.57
CA ASP A 114 -0.32 17.69 -53.58
C ASP A 114 -1.25 18.22 -54.67
N LEU A 115 -2.30 18.94 -54.26
CA LEU A 115 -3.21 19.63 -55.17
C LEU A 115 -2.47 20.70 -56.00
N ALA A 116 -1.57 21.47 -55.37
CA ALA A 116 -0.77 22.48 -56.07
C ALA A 116 0.19 21.84 -57.11
N LEU A 117 0.77 20.68 -56.79
CA LEU A 117 1.59 19.93 -57.74
C LEU A 117 0.76 19.46 -58.95
N GLN A 118 -0.42 18.89 -58.72
CA GLN A 118 -1.30 18.44 -59.79
C GLN A 118 -1.77 19.57 -60.71
N THR A 119 -1.95 20.79 -60.16
CA THR A 119 -2.40 21.95 -60.93
C THR A 119 -1.28 22.64 -61.71
N TRP A 120 -0.04 22.67 -61.20
CA TRP A 120 1.10 23.30 -61.87
C TRP A 120 1.82 22.38 -62.85
N GLN A 121 1.84 21.07 -62.61
CA GLN A 121 2.45 20.09 -63.51
C GLN A 121 2.07 20.20 -65.00
N PRO A 122 0.81 20.50 -65.39
CA PRO A 122 0.45 20.67 -66.80
C PRO A 122 0.86 22.02 -67.41
N ILE A 123 1.30 23.01 -66.62
CA ILE A 123 1.61 24.37 -67.08
C ILE A 123 3.09 24.49 -67.47
N LYS A 124 3.38 24.69 -68.76
CA LYS A 124 4.76 24.88 -69.26
C LYS A 124 5.43 26.10 -68.62
N GLY A 125 6.69 25.98 -68.20
CA GLY A 125 7.45 27.03 -67.55
C GLY A 125 7.32 27.09 -66.01
N THR A 126 6.52 26.20 -65.41
CA THR A 126 6.41 26.06 -63.95
C THR A 126 7.29 24.94 -63.38
N GLU A 127 8.13 24.30 -64.19
CA GLU A 127 9.06 23.23 -63.79
C GLU A 127 9.85 23.53 -62.50
N PRO A 128 10.44 24.74 -62.27
CA PRO A 128 11.17 25.02 -61.03
C PRO A 128 10.26 25.11 -59.79
N VAL A 129 8.98 25.48 -59.96
CA VAL A 129 7.99 25.56 -58.88
C VAL A 129 7.50 24.16 -58.52
N VAL A 130 7.27 23.31 -59.52
CA VAL A 130 6.92 21.88 -59.34
C VAL A 130 8.04 21.13 -58.63
N ALA A 131 9.30 21.34 -59.03
CA ALA A 131 10.45 20.73 -58.38
C ALA A 131 10.59 21.15 -56.90
N ARG A 132 10.38 22.45 -56.59
CA ARG A 132 10.38 22.95 -55.20
C ARG A 132 9.24 22.37 -54.37
N ALA A 133 8.03 22.33 -54.91
CA ALA A 133 6.86 21.77 -54.22
C ALA A 133 7.03 20.26 -53.95
N ALA A 134 7.64 19.50 -54.86
CA ALA A 134 7.94 18.08 -54.66
C ALA A 134 8.95 17.84 -53.51
N VAL A 135 9.99 18.69 -53.41
CA VAL A 135 10.96 18.63 -52.30
C VAL A 135 10.30 18.98 -50.97
N GLN A 136 9.45 20.01 -50.94
CA GLN A 136 8.72 20.41 -49.73
C GLN A 136 7.73 19.33 -49.29
N LYS A 137 7.00 18.70 -50.22
CA LYS A 137 6.13 17.55 -49.95
C LYS A 137 6.89 16.38 -49.33
N HIS A 138 8.07 16.05 -49.87
CA HIS A 138 8.90 14.97 -49.31
C HIS A 138 9.42 15.29 -47.91
N GLY A 139 9.80 16.55 -47.65
CA GLY A 139 10.17 17.02 -46.31
C GLY A 139 9.02 16.93 -45.31
N LEU A 140 7.82 17.34 -45.71
CA LEU A 140 6.60 17.24 -44.90
C LEU A 140 6.21 15.79 -44.60
N ALA A 141 6.30 14.89 -45.58
CA ALA A 141 6.01 13.48 -45.36
C ALA A 141 6.90 12.85 -44.26
N LYS A 142 8.18 13.23 -44.21
CA LYS A 142 9.10 12.79 -43.13
C LYS A 142 8.78 13.41 -41.77
N LEU A 143 8.25 14.64 -41.75
CA LEU A 143 7.80 15.27 -40.50
C LEU A 143 6.52 14.60 -40.00
N ILE A 144 5.54 14.36 -40.87
CA ILE A 144 4.27 13.70 -40.55
C ILE A 144 4.50 12.32 -39.91
N THR A 145 5.40 11.50 -40.46
CA THR A 145 5.68 10.18 -39.89
C THR A 145 6.29 10.29 -38.50
N ARG A 146 7.26 11.19 -38.29
CA ARG A 146 7.88 11.44 -36.97
C ARG A 146 6.90 12.00 -35.95
N THR A 147 6.01 12.90 -36.36
CA THR A 147 5.01 13.47 -35.46
C THR A 147 3.91 12.47 -35.14
N SER A 148 3.51 11.60 -36.08
CA SER A 148 2.51 10.56 -35.84
C SER A 148 2.93 9.59 -34.72
N THR A 149 4.18 9.13 -34.72
CA THR A 149 4.68 8.23 -33.68
C THR A 149 4.69 8.89 -32.30
N LEU A 150 4.94 10.19 -32.27
CA LEU A 150 5.02 10.96 -31.04
C LEU A 150 3.61 11.27 -30.51
N VAL A 151 2.71 11.78 -31.34
CA VAL A 151 1.31 12.05 -30.98
C VAL A 151 0.61 10.77 -30.53
N ASN A 152 0.84 9.63 -31.19
CA ASN A 152 0.27 8.35 -30.77
C ASN A 152 0.79 7.91 -29.39
N ALA A 153 2.08 8.09 -29.11
CA ALA A 153 2.63 7.80 -27.79
C ALA A 153 2.04 8.73 -26.70
N THR A 154 1.93 10.02 -26.99
CA THR A 154 1.36 11.00 -26.05
C THR A 154 -0.13 10.78 -25.81
N THR A 155 -0.91 10.46 -26.85
CA THR A 155 -2.35 10.16 -26.71
C THR A 155 -2.60 8.87 -25.94
N LEU A 156 -1.79 7.82 -26.12
CA LEU A 156 -1.86 6.61 -25.31
C LEU A 156 -1.56 6.89 -23.84
N ILE A 157 -0.48 7.63 -23.55
CA ILE A 157 -0.11 8.02 -22.18
C ILE A 157 -1.21 8.88 -21.52
N ASN A 158 -1.85 9.76 -22.29
CA ASN A 158 -2.91 10.61 -21.78
C ASN A 158 -4.20 9.82 -21.56
N ARG A 159 -4.54 8.89 -22.45
CA ARG A 159 -5.73 8.01 -22.33
C ARG A 159 -5.61 7.01 -21.19
N ASP A 160 -4.42 6.47 -20.94
CA ASP A 160 -4.16 5.55 -19.82
C ASP A 160 -3.97 6.24 -18.48
N SER A 161 -3.93 7.58 -18.46
CA SER A 161 -3.79 8.32 -17.21
C SER A 161 -4.98 8.02 -16.29
N LEU A 162 -4.69 7.67 -15.03
CA LEU A 162 -5.73 7.33 -14.05
C LEU A 162 -6.77 8.45 -13.95
N ASP A 163 -6.34 9.71 -14.00
CA ASP A 163 -7.24 10.85 -13.86
C ASP A 163 -8.18 10.99 -15.06
N THR A 164 -7.71 10.73 -16.29
CA THR A 164 -8.58 10.68 -17.48
C THR A 164 -9.62 9.56 -17.36
N ARG A 165 -9.21 8.37 -16.91
CA ARG A 165 -10.13 7.25 -16.70
C ARG A 165 -11.16 7.52 -15.60
N LEU A 166 -10.76 8.14 -14.50
CA LEU A 166 -11.67 8.54 -13.43
C LEU A 166 -12.69 9.57 -13.92
N ILE A 167 -12.25 10.55 -14.71
CA ILE A 167 -13.15 11.56 -15.32
C ILE A 167 -14.11 10.90 -16.31
N GLU A 168 -13.64 10.01 -17.17
CA GLU A 168 -14.48 9.31 -18.15
C GLU A 168 -15.51 8.39 -17.48
N PHE A 169 -15.10 7.67 -16.43
CA PHE A 169 -16.00 6.87 -15.60
C PHE A 169 -17.08 7.73 -14.98
N LEU A 170 -16.71 8.84 -14.36
CA LEU A 170 -17.68 9.77 -13.77
C LEU A 170 -18.62 10.40 -14.81
N ASN A 171 -18.12 10.72 -15.99
CA ASN A 171 -18.96 11.26 -17.06
C ASN A 171 -19.95 10.22 -17.61
N THR A 172 -19.62 8.93 -17.50
CA THR A 172 -20.43 7.82 -18.05
C THR A 172 -21.38 7.21 -17.02
N LYS A 173 -20.96 7.16 -15.75
CA LYS A 173 -21.64 6.42 -14.67
C LYS A 173 -21.99 7.29 -13.47
N GLY A 174 -21.44 8.50 -13.40
CA GLY A 174 -21.66 9.42 -12.31
C GLY A 174 -22.81 10.38 -12.62
N ASP A 175 -23.66 10.59 -11.62
CA ASP A 175 -24.63 11.69 -11.64
C ASP A 175 -24.14 12.81 -10.73
N LEU A 176 -24.07 14.02 -11.27
CA LEU A 176 -23.73 15.23 -10.52
C LEU A 176 -24.99 16.07 -10.30
N TRP A 177 -25.39 16.19 -9.04
CA TRP A 177 -26.51 17.03 -8.63
C TRP A 177 -25.98 18.26 -7.90
N GLY A 178 -26.35 19.45 -8.33
CA GLY A 178 -25.93 20.71 -7.70
C GLY A 178 -27.12 21.47 -7.12
N ASP A 179 -27.02 21.84 -5.85
CA ASP A 179 -27.81 22.89 -5.21
C ASP A 179 -26.97 24.18 -5.09
N LEU A 180 -27.60 25.28 -4.67
CA LEU A 180 -26.96 26.61 -4.58
C LEU A 180 -25.68 26.64 -3.71
N GLU A 181 -25.57 25.71 -2.75
CA GLU A 181 -24.47 25.66 -1.78
C GLU A 181 -23.67 24.33 -1.81
N ASN A 182 -24.24 23.25 -2.36
CA ASN A 182 -23.65 21.91 -2.29
C ASN A 182 -23.73 21.19 -3.65
N SER A 183 -22.67 20.47 -4.01
CA SER A 183 -22.69 19.54 -5.16
C SER A 183 -22.49 18.11 -4.66
N THR A 184 -23.39 17.22 -5.06
CA THR A 184 -23.38 15.80 -4.71
C THR A 184 -23.05 14.99 -5.95
N LEU A 185 -22.01 14.16 -5.87
CA LEU A 185 -21.61 13.23 -6.93
C LEU A 185 -21.98 11.81 -6.49
N THR A 186 -22.77 11.11 -7.29
CA THR A 186 -23.19 9.72 -7.03
C THR A 186 -22.70 8.81 -8.15
N PHE A 187 -22.10 7.67 -7.80
CA PHE A 187 -21.62 6.68 -8.76
C PHE A 187 -21.80 5.27 -8.17
N PRO A 188 -21.98 4.23 -9.02
CA PRO A 188 -22.13 2.86 -8.55
C PRO A 188 -20.81 2.37 -7.94
N HIS A 189 -20.85 2.02 -6.65
CA HIS A 189 -19.69 1.56 -5.90
C HIS A 189 -20.12 0.71 -4.70
N ASP A 190 -19.56 -0.48 -4.55
CA ASP A 190 -19.73 -1.28 -3.33
C ASP A 190 -18.78 -0.73 -2.26
N ALA A 191 -19.29 0.20 -1.46
CA ALA A 191 -18.51 0.93 -0.49
C ALA A 191 -17.95 0.03 0.61
N ASN A 192 -16.65 0.18 0.89
CA ASN A 192 -16.03 -0.41 2.07
C ASN A 192 -16.70 0.15 3.35
N PRO A 193 -17.15 -0.69 4.30
CA PRO A 193 -17.78 -0.25 5.54
C PRO A 193 -16.91 0.66 6.41
N GLY A 194 -15.59 0.70 6.18
CA GLY A 194 -14.67 1.61 6.87
C GLY A 194 -14.64 3.05 6.34
N GLY A 195 -15.32 3.34 5.23
CA GLY A 195 -15.24 4.64 4.56
C GLY A 195 -13.89 4.89 3.87
N TYR A 196 -13.78 6.01 3.16
CA TYR A 196 -12.58 6.40 2.42
C TYR A 196 -12.02 7.72 2.95
N PRO A 197 -10.68 7.84 3.09
CA PRO A 197 -10.05 9.10 3.48
C PRO A 197 -10.16 10.16 2.38
N HIS A 198 -10.16 9.75 1.11
CA HIS A 198 -10.29 10.63 -0.05
C HIS A 198 -11.26 10.09 -1.08
N LEU A 199 -12.01 10.99 -1.73
CA LEU A 199 -12.92 10.66 -2.84
C LEU A 199 -12.19 9.92 -3.98
N ARG A 200 -10.92 10.27 -4.24
CA ARG A 200 -10.10 9.62 -5.27
C ARG A 200 -9.93 8.13 -5.02
N ASP A 201 -9.85 7.71 -3.77
CA ASP A 201 -9.66 6.30 -3.41
C ASP A 201 -10.96 5.52 -3.62
N ALA A 202 -12.09 6.11 -3.25
CA ALA A 202 -13.42 5.55 -3.53
C ALA A 202 -13.67 5.41 -5.04
N LEU A 203 -13.30 6.42 -5.83
CA LEU A 203 -13.44 6.39 -7.28
C LEU A 203 -12.50 5.39 -7.95
N ARG A 204 -11.26 5.28 -7.47
CA ARG A 204 -10.30 4.30 -7.97
C ARG A 204 -10.86 2.89 -7.79
N GLU A 205 -11.35 2.58 -6.59
CA GLU A 205 -11.92 1.26 -6.31
C GLU A 205 -13.17 0.99 -7.14
N ALA A 206 -14.07 1.97 -7.32
CA ALA A 206 -15.24 1.84 -8.18
C ALA A 206 -14.88 1.51 -9.64
N VAL A 207 -13.84 2.18 -10.18
CA VAL A 207 -13.34 1.90 -11.53
C VAL A 207 -12.76 0.48 -11.63
N GLU A 208 -11.96 0.06 -10.64
CA GLU A 208 -11.40 -1.29 -10.60
C GLU A 208 -12.50 -2.38 -10.51
N GLN A 209 -13.55 -2.14 -9.74
CA GLN A 209 -14.71 -3.03 -9.65
C GLN A 209 -15.44 -3.16 -10.99
N GLU A 210 -15.62 -2.05 -11.73
CA GLU A 210 -16.23 -2.07 -13.06
C GLU A 210 -15.35 -2.81 -14.09
N ASP A 211 -14.03 -2.58 -14.07
CA ASP A 211 -13.08 -3.30 -14.94
C ASP A 211 -13.13 -4.81 -14.68
N LEU A 212 -13.19 -5.23 -13.41
CA LEU A 212 -13.35 -6.63 -13.03
C LEU A 212 -14.69 -7.20 -13.48
N ARG A 213 -15.78 -6.43 -13.37
CA ARG A 213 -17.11 -6.84 -13.84
C ARG A 213 -17.12 -7.06 -15.34
N LEU A 214 -16.58 -6.11 -16.10
CA LEU A 214 -16.45 -6.23 -17.56
C LEU A 214 -15.58 -7.43 -17.94
N GLN A 215 -14.46 -7.66 -17.25
CA GLN A 215 -13.63 -8.84 -17.50
C GLN A 215 -14.37 -10.16 -17.27
N ARG A 216 -15.21 -10.26 -16.21
CA ARG A 216 -16.05 -11.44 -15.95
C ARG A 216 -17.13 -11.64 -17.01
N GLU A 217 -17.73 -10.56 -17.48
CA GLU A 217 -18.72 -10.60 -18.56
C GLU A 217 -18.06 -11.05 -19.89
N PHE A 218 -16.84 -10.57 -20.18
CA PHE A 218 -16.07 -10.96 -21.37
C PHE A 218 -15.48 -12.38 -21.27
N SER A 219 -15.14 -12.87 -20.09
CA SER A 219 -14.64 -14.24 -19.88
C SER A 219 -15.74 -15.32 -19.94
N GLY A 220 -17.00 -14.92 -20.14
CA GLY A 220 -18.14 -15.85 -20.24
C GLY A 220 -18.50 -16.52 -18.92
N GLU A 221 -18.04 -15.99 -17.80
CA GLU A 221 -18.26 -16.54 -16.47
C GLU A 221 -19.52 -15.93 -15.82
N ALA A 222 -20.59 -15.80 -16.61
CA ALA A 222 -21.89 -15.36 -16.14
C ALA A 222 -22.85 -16.56 -16.06
N ALA A 223 -23.24 -16.88 -14.83
CA ALA A 223 -24.32 -17.75 -14.37
C ALA A 223 -23.98 -19.24 -14.14
N ALA A 224 -23.51 -19.52 -12.92
CA ALA A 224 -23.99 -20.65 -12.13
C ALA A 224 -24.69 -20.09 -10.88
#